data_AF-D8G5P4-F1
#
_entry.id   AF-D8G5P4-F1
#
_cell.length_a   1.000
_cell.length_b   1.000
_cell.length_c   1.000
_cell.angle_alpha   90.00
_cell.angle_beta   90.00
_cell.angle_gamma   90.00
#
_symmetry.space_group_name_H-M   'P 1'
#
loop_
_entity.id
_entity.type
_entity.pdbx_description
1 polymer ?
#
loop_
_entity_poly.entity_id
_entity_poly.type
_entity_poly.pdbx_seq_one_letter_code
_entity_poly.pdbx_strand_id
1 'polypeptide(L)'
;MLKTSQVKPMNGFKFSLICVTTFGLLTPSLSLAASAANQPIQVAQVEGCPRASVVESYETNNFFVYICETGDGSFFYRGVGKDGSQVNVMNVTSGDDGTYYATNNDVTYSINRYRLQVIQNDRVILNESVIGN
;
A
#
# COMPACT_ATOMS: atom_id res chain seq x y z
N MET A 1 40.27 11.68 -7.40
CA MET A 1 40.08 10.42 -8.16
C MET A 1 38.62 10.36 -8.63
N LEU A 2 38.35 10.68 -9.89
CA LEU A 2 37.09 10.36 -10.56
C LEU A 2 37.44 9.71 -11.90
N LYS A 3 37.00 8.47 -12.09
CA LYS A 3 37.31 7.66 -13.27
C LYS A 3 36.09 7.69 -14.19
N THR A 4 36.20 8.48 -15.25
CA THR A 4 35.21 8.56 -16.33
C THR A 4 35.23 7.25 -17.12
N SER A 5 34.09 6.56 -17.19
CA SER A 5 33.93 5.32 -17.95
C SER A 5 33.68 5.65 -19.42
N GLN A 6 34.57 5.18 -20.29
CA GLN A 6 34.55 5.38 -21.74
C GLN A 6 33.71 4.28 -22.41
N VAL A 7 32.76 4.69 -23.25
CA VAL A 7 31.98 3.81 -24.13
C VAL A 7 32.79 3.53 -25.39
N LYS A 8 32.91 2.26 -25.79
CA LYS A 8 33.59 1.84 -27.03
C LYS A 8 32.61 1.09 -27.94
N PRO A 9 32.23 1.62 -29.11
CA PRO A 9 31.53 0.85 -30.12
C PRO A 9 32.52 0.01 -30.95
N MET A 10 32.13 -1.23 -31.28
CA MET A 10 32.89 -2.11 -32.17
C MET A 10 32.19 -2.23 -33.52
N ASN A 11 32.94 -1.88 -34.56
CA ASN A 11 32.57 -1.95 -35.96
C ASN A 11 32.57 -3.40 -36.48
N GLY A 12 31.53 -3.71 -37.26
CA GLY A 12 31.50 -4.43 -38.54
C GLY A 12 32.34 -5.68 -38.78
N PHE A 13 31.67 -6.79 -39.15
CA PHE A 13 32.28 -7.82 -40.00
C PHE A 13 31.27 -8.55 -40.91
N LYS A 14 31.33 -8.19 -42.20
CA LYS A 14 31.25 -8.97 -43.45
C LYS A 14 30.12 -10.01 -43.70
N PHE A 15 29.47 -9.79 -44.86
CA PHE A 15 28.67 -10.72 -45.65
C PHE A 15 29.37 -12.06 -45.91
N SER A 16 28.61 -13.15 -45.81
CA SER A 16 28.83 -14.36 -46.62
C SER A 16 27.49 -15.05 -46.90
N LEU A 17 27.33 -15.49 -48.14
CA LEU A 17 26.13 -15.97 -48.79
C LEU A 17 26.23 -17.50 -48.90
N ILE A 18 25.34 -18.27 -48.27
CA ILE A 18 25.17 -19.71 -48.58
C ILE A 18 23.70 -20.10 -48.54
N CYS A 19 23.27 -20.65 -49.67
CA CYS A 19 21.97 -21.22 -49.99
C CYS A 19 21.81 -22.60 -49.33
N VAL A 20 20.69 -22.87 -48.64
CA VAL A 20 20.19 -24.24 -48.43
C VAL A 20 18.66 -24.24 -48.48
N THR A 21 18.13 -24.91 -49.49
CA THR A 21 16.72 -25.25 -49.65
C THR A 21 16.44 -26.61 -49.04
N THR A 22 15.48 -26.73 -48.11
CA THR A 22 14.74 -27.98 -47.94
C THR A 22 13.38 -27.76 -47.26
N PHE A 23 12.36 -28.32 -47.90
CA PHE A 23 10.97 -28.43 -47.50
C PHE A 23 10.79 -28.99 -46.08
N GLY A 24 9.95 -28.33 -45.26
CA GLY A 24 9.46 -28.84 -43.98
C GLY A 24 7.94 -28.72 -43.92
N LEU A 25 7.28 -29.87 -43.75
CA LEU A 25 5.83 -30.06 -43.78
C LEU A 25 5.12 -29.30 -42.64
N LEU A 26 4.03 -28.61 -42.98
CA LEU A 26 3.11 -27.96 -42.04
C LEU A 26 2.32 -29.02 -41.27
N THR A 27 2.56 -29.17 -39.97
CA THR A 27 1.64 -29.88 -39.07
C THR A 27 0.76 -28.85 -38.35
N PRO A 28 -0.58 -28.92 -38.42
CA PRO A 28 -1.43 -28.10 -37.58
C PRO A 28 -1.42 -28.67 -36.16
N SER A 29 -0.78 -27.95 -35.24
CA SER A 29 -0.84 -28.26 -33.81
C SER A 29 -2.17 -27.72 -33.25
N LEU A 30 -3.08 -28.58 -32.81
CA LEU A 30 -4.23 -28.16 -32.01
C LEU A 30 -3.75 -27.86 -30.58
N SER A 31 -3.60 -26.58 -30.26
CA SER A 31 -3.36 -26.13 -28.89
C SER A 31 -4.68 -26.11 -28.11
N LEU A 32 -4.90 -27.10 -27.24
CA LEU A 32 -5.89 -26.99 -26.17
C LEU A 32 -5.38 -25.96 -25.15
N ALA A 33 -5.87 -24.73 -25.21
CA ALA A 33 -5.66 -23.76 -24.15
C ALA A 33 -6.47 -24.19 -22.92
N ALA A 34 -5.80 -24.73 -21.91
CA ALA A 34 -6.38 -24.89 -20.59
C ALA A 34 -6.61 -23.49 -20.00
N SER A 35 -7.86 -23.01 -19.99
CA SER A 35 -8.19 -21.78 -19.27
C SER A 35 -8.16 -22.08 -17.77
N ALA A 36 -7.03 -21.81 -17.12
CA ALA A 36 -7.01 -21.69 -15.67
C ALA A 36 -7.93 -20.51 -15.30
N ALA A 37 -9.10 -20.81 -14.75
CA ALA A 37 -10.03 -19.80 -14.26
C ALA A 37 -9.36 -19.07 -13.09
N ASN A 38 -8.76 -17.92 -13.39
CA ASN A 38 -8.11 -17.05 -12.42
C ASN A 38 -9.19 -16.29 -11.65
N GLN A 39 -9.89 -16.98 -10.74
CA GLN A 39 -10.88 -16.35 -9.87
C GLN A 39 -10.14 -15.46 -8.85
N PRO A 40 -10.49 -14.17 -8.73
CA PRO A 40 -9.85 -13.28 -7.77
C PRO A 40 -10.18 -13.74 -6.35
N ILE A 41 -9.14 -13.93 -5.52
CA ILE A 41 -9.27 -14.18 -4.09
C ILE A 41 -9.84 -12.90 -3.45
N GLN A 42 -11.07 -12.98 -2.94
CA GLN A 42 -11.67 -11.89 -2.18
C GLN A 42 -11.15 -11.95 -0.73
N VAL A 43 -10.21 -11.07 -0.40
CA VAL A 43 -9.76 -10.87 0.98
C VAL A 43 -10.79 -9.97 1.66
N ALA A 44 -11.58 -10.51 2.59
CA ALA A 44 -12.52 -9.71 3.36
C ALA A 44 -11.78 -8.59 4.09
N GLN A 45 -12.23 -7.34 3.95
CA GLN A 45 -11.69 -6.23 4.72
C GLN A 45 -12.13 -6.39 6.17
N VAL A 46 -11.16 -6.59 7.07
CA VAL A 46 -11.42 -6.71 8.50
C VAL A 46 -11.63 -5.31 9.08
N GLU A 47 -12.82 -5.03 9.60
CA GLU A 47 -13.12 -3.83 10.40
C GLU A 47 -12.45 -3.93 11.79
N GLY A 48 -12.17 -2.80 12.44
CA GLY A 48 -11.60 -2.78 13.79
C GLY A 48 -10.08 -3.00 13.86
N CYS A 49 -9.63 -3.79 14.83
CA CYS A 49 -8.21 -4.04 15.11
C CYS A 49 -7.83 -5.50 14.78
N PRO A 50 -7.06 -5.76 13.72
CA PRO A 50 -6.66 -7.13 13.39
C PRO A 50 -5.76 -7.72 14.48
N ARG A 51 -6.21 -8.81 15.12
CA ARG A 51 -5.45 -9.53 16.18
C ARG A 51 -5.10 -8.67 17.40
N ALA A 52 -5.88 -7.62 17.64
CA ALA A 52 -5.71 -6.67 18.73
C ALA A 52 -7.08 -6.24 19.25
N SER A 53 -7.12 -5.62 20.42
CA SER A 53 -8.36 -5.10 21.00
C SER A 53 -8.61 -3.68 20.48
N VAL A 54 -9.86 -3.37 20.15
CA VAL A 54 -10.29 -1.99 19.89
C VAL A 54 -10.44 -1.30 21.25
N VAL A 55 -9.74 -0.19 21.44
CA VAL A 55 -9.83 0.65 22.63
C VAL A 55 -10.80 1.78 22.40
N GLU A 56 -10.63 2.47 21.27
CA GLU A 56 -11.56 3.49 20.81
C GLU A 56 -11.76 3.41 19.30
N SER A 57 -12.92 3.85 18.84
CA SER A 57 -13.28 3.91 17.43
C SER A 57 -13.97 5.22 17.11
N TYR A 58 -13.65 5.77 15.93
CA TYR A 58 -14.21 7.01 15.43
C TYR A 58 -14.63 6.84 13.98
N GLU A 59 -15.74 7.47 13.62
CA GLU A 59 -16.19 7.55 12.24
C GLU A 59 -16.22 8.99 11.77
N THR A 60 -15.76 9.21 10.54
CA THR A 60 -15.89 10.47 9.78
C THR A 60 -16.65 10.19 8.49
N ASN A 61 -16.83 11.23 7.66
CA ASN A 61 -17.48 11.02 6.36
C ASN A 61 -16.68 10.06 5.48
N ASN A 62 -15.34 10.09 5.54
CA ASN A 62 -14.50 9.31 4.62
C ASN A 62 -13.67 8.22 5.30
N PHE A 63 -13.58 8.17 6.63
CA PHE A 63 -12.69 7.26 7.35
C PHE A 63 -13.34 6.63 8.58
N PHE A 64 -12.98 5.37 8.83
CA PHE A 64 -13.03 4.74 10.15
C PHE A 64 -11.64 4.79 10.77
N VAL A 65 -11.55 5.17 12.04
CA VAL A 65 -10.29 5.25 12.79
C VAL A 65 -10.43 4.43 14.05
N TYR A 66 -9.42 3.60 14.33
CA TYR A 66 -9.36 2.74 15.49
C TYR A 66 -8.07 2.98 16.26
N ILE A 67 -8.19 3.09 17.57
CA ILE A 67 -7.08 2.99 18.50
C ILE A 67 -7.07 1.55 19.00
N CYS A 68 -5.96 0.86 18.74
CA CYS A 68 -5.83 -0.57 18.98
C CYS A 68 -4.78 -0.83 20.06
N GLU A 69 -5.02 -1.82 20.90
CA GLU A 69 -4.06 -2.32 21.90
C GLU A 69 -3.66 -3.75 21.57
N THR A 70 -2.35 -3.99 21.46
CA THR A 70 -1.77 -5.32 21.23
C THR A 70 -1.75 -6.15 22.52
N GLY A 71 -1.51 -7.45 22.41
CA GLY A 71 -1.45 -8.34 23.59
C GLY A 71 -0.33 -8.02 24.59
N ASP A 72 0.69 -7.27 24.18
CA ASP A 72 1.77 -6.75 25.02
C ASP A 72 1.49 -5.35 25.60
N GLY A 73 0.31 -4.79 25.36
CA GLY A 73 -0.11 -3.47 25.88
C GLY A 73 0.41 -2.28 25.05
N SER A 74 0.97 -2.54 23.86
CA SER A 74 1.39 -1.48 22.94
C SER A 74 0.19 -0.94 22.16
N PHE A 75 0.14 0.38 21.94
CA PHE A 75 -0.92 1.01 21.18
C PHE A 75 -0.52 1.29 19.73
N PHE A 76 -1.46 1.08 18.81
CA PHE A 76 -1.32 1.50 17.41
C PHE A 76 -2.59 2.13 16.87
N TYR A 77 -2.40 3.06 15.95
CA TYR A 77 -3.45 3.73 15.20
C TYR A 77 -3.72 2.94 13.94
N ARG A 78 -5.00 2.71 13.63
CA ARG A 78 -5.43 2.18 12.34
C ARG A 78 -6.47 3.11 11.71
N GLY A 79 -6.13 3.68 10.56
CA GLY A 79 -7.07 4.42 9.72
C GLY A 79 -7.49 3.57 8.53
N VAL A 80 -8.79 3.52 8.25
CA VAL A 80 -9.38 2.83 7.10
C VAL A 80 -10.25 3.82 6.35
N GLY A 81 -9.84 4.19 5.14
CA GLY A 81 -10.68 4.98 4.24
C GLY A 81 -11.83 4.13 3.70
N LYS A 82 -12.98 4.77 3.54
CA LYS A 82 -14.17 4.17 2.89
C LYS A 82 -13.95 3.92 1.39
N ASP A 83 -12.85 4.43 0.85
CA ASP A 83 -12.30 4.10 -0.47
C ASP A 83 -11.43 2.83 -0.49
N GLY A 84 -11.22 2.21 0.67
CA GLY A 84 -10.38 1.02 0.85
C GLY A 84 -8.92 1.31 1.22
N SER A 85 -8.52 2.58 1.27
CA SER A 85 -7.17 2.97 1.74
C SER A 85 -6.98 2.61 3.22
N GLN A 86 -5.75 2.31 3.62
CA GLN A 86 -5.45 1.89 5.00
C GLN A 86 -4.10 2.42 5.47
N VAL A 87 -4.02 2.76 6.75
CA VAL A 87 -2.77 3.14 7.43
C VAL A 87 -2.71 2.50 8.81
N ASN A 88 -1.53 2.02 9.20
CA ASN A 88 -1.25 1.53 10.56
C ASN A 88 0.00 2.23 11.08
N VAL A 89 -0.06 2.81 12.27
CA VAL A 89 1.05 3.55 12.89
C VAL A 89 1.20 3.13 14.34
N MET A 90 2.37 2.60 14.70
CA MET A 90 2.71 2.20 16.06
C MET A 90 3.03 3.41 16.95
N ASN A 91 3.16 3.16 18.26
CA ASN A 91 3.60 4.14 19.26
C ASN A 91 2.65 5.33 19.37
N VAL A 92 1.35 5.04 19.47
CA VAL A 92 0.35 6.07 19.72
C VAL A 92 0.55 6.67 21.11
N THR A 93 0.46 7.99 21.19
CA THR A 93 0.39 8.73 22.45
C THR A 93 -1.00 9.35 22.62
N SER A 94 -1.42 9.56 23.86
CA SER A 94 -2.64 10.29 24.20
C SER A 94 -2.31 11.62 24.88
N GLY A 95 -3.07 12.65 24.55
CA GLY A 95 -3.07 13.95 25.23
C GLY A 95 -4.10 14.01 26.35
N ASP A 96 -3.96 15.00 27.22
CA ASP A 96 -4.88 15.23 28.36
C ASP A 96 -6.31 15.57 27.92
N ASP A 97 -6.49 16.00 26.68
CA ASP A 97 -7.77 16.35 26.08
C ASP A 97 -8.49 15.14 25.44
N GLY A 98 -7.92 13.94 25.55
CA GLY A 98 -8.42 12.73 24.91
C GLY A 98 -8.07 12.62 23.42
N THR A 99 -7.12 13.44 22.93
CA THR A 99 -6.62 13.30 21.56
C THR A 99 -5.55 12.23 21.48
N TYR A 100 -5.69 11.29 20.55
CA TYR A 100 -4.66 10.34 20.19
C TYR A 100 -3.79 10.88 19.05
N TYR A 101 -2.48 10.68 19.16
CA TYR A 101 -1.49 11.09 18.18
C TYR A 101 -0.68 9.89 17.71
N ALA A 102 -0.55 9.75 16.40
CA ALA A 102 0.30 8.75 15.77
C ALA A 102 1.18 9.44 14.74
N THR A 103 2.50 9.23 14.80
CA THR A 103 3.45 9.90 13.90
C THR A 103 4.25 8.87 13.12
N ASN A 104 4.28 9.02 11.80
CA ASN A 104 5.11 8.24 10.90
C ASN A 104 5.88 9.19 9.98
N ASN A 105 7.20 9.31 10.21
CA ASN A 105 8.04 10.31 9.54
C ASN A 105 7.49 11.73 9.76
N ASP A 106 7.33 12.51 8.69
CA ASP A 106 6.81 13.88 8.73
C ASP A 106 5.27 13.97 8.72
N VAL A 107 4.57 12.86 8.99
CA VAL A 107 3.11 12.79 9.02
C VAL A 107 2.61 12.48 10.42
N THR A 108 1.78 13.36 10.97
CA THR A 108 1.09 13.17 12.24
C THR A 108 -0.40 13.04 12.02
N TYR A 109 -0.97 11.94 12.48
CA TYR A 109 -2.39 11.64 12.54
C TYR A 109 -2.87 11.98 13.95
N SER A 110 -3.93 12.78 14.06
CA SER A 110 -4.55 13.14 15.33
C SER A 110 -6.05 12.89 15.26
N ILE A 111 -6.59 12.24 16.29
CA ILE A 111 -8.02 11.91 16.37
C ILE A 111 -8.51 12.11 17.80
N ASN A 112 -9.67 12.73 17.93
CA ASN A 112 -10.45 12.78 19.16
C ASN A 112 -11.94 12.73 18.80
N ARG A 113 -12.82 12.79 19.82
CA ARG A 113 -14.28 12.76 19.65
C ARG A 113 -14.88 13.83 18.74
N TYR A 114 -14.12 14.84 18.34
CA TYR A 114 -14.60 15.94 17.51
C TYR A 114 -14.04 15.91 16.09
N ARG A 115 -12.78 15.49 15.92
CA ARG A 115 -12.05 15.74 14.67
C ARG A 115 -10.94 14.75 14.40
N LEU A 116 -10.86 14.34 13.13
CA LEU A 116 -9.67 13.74 12.51
C LEU A 116 -8.86 14.84 11.84
N GLN A 117 -7.57 14.94 12.15
CA GLN A 117 -6.65 15.85 11.46
C GLN A 117 -5.35 15.14 11.13
N VAL A 118 -4.87 15.34 9.89
CA VAL A 118 -3.57 14.86 9.43
C VAL A 118 -2.71 16.04 9.02
N ILE A 119 -1.53 16.12 9.60
CA ILE A 119 -0.51 17.13 9.31
C ILE A 119 0.64 16.44 8.61
N GLN A 120 1.11 17.00 7.50
CA GLN A 120 2.30 16.55 6.79
C GLN A 120 3.22 17.75 6.52
N ASN A 121 4.50 17.66 6.92
CA ASN A 121 5.46 18.77 6.78
C ASN A 121 4.90 20.10 7.32
N ASP A 122 4.35 20.07 8.55
CA ASP A 122 3.73 21.21 9.25
C ASP A 122 2.51 21.83 8.55
N ARG A 123 1.91 21.13 7.57
CA ARG A 123 0.69 21.56 6.88
C ARG A 123 -0.46 20.60 7.14
N VAL A 124 -1.62 21.14 7.47
CA VAL A 124 -2.86 20.36 7.55
C VAL A 124 -3.25 19.90 6.15
N ILE A 125 -3.24 18.59 5.91
CA ILE A 125 -3.63 17.95 4.64
C ILE A 125 -4.98 17.24 4.71
N LEU A 126 -5.47 16.95 5.91
CA LEU A 126 -6.80 16.39 6.16
C LEU A 126 -7.38 17.01 7.43
N ASN A 127 -8.67 17.34 7.39
CA ASN A 127 -9.40 17.89 8.53
C ASN A 127 -10.90 17.54 8.42
N GLU A 128 -11.34 16.51 9.13
CA GLU A 128 -12.73 16.02 9.10
C GLU A 128 -13.35 15.99 10.48
N SER A 129 -14.66 16.28 10.55
CA SER A 129 -15.43 16.11 11.79
C SER A 129 -15.75 14.64 12.02
N VAL A 130 -15.73 14.24 13.29
CA VAL A 130 -16.23 12.93 13.72
C VAL A 130 -17.76 12.98 13.79
N ILE A 131 -18.42 11.95 13.24
CA ILE A 131 -19.88 11.83 13.10
C ILE A 131 -20.48 10.70 13.94
N GLY A 132 -19.65 9.80 14.47
CA GLY A 132 -20.06 8.70 15.34
C GLY A 132 -19.18 8.62 16.59
N ASN A 133 -19.81 8.63 17.77
CA ASN A 133 -19.23 8.30 19.07
C ASN A 133 -20.25 7.46 19.83
#